data_AF-T1BDB5-F1
#
_entry.id   AF-T1BDB5-F1
#
_cell.length_a   1.000
_cell.length_b   1.000
_cell.length_c   1.000
_cell.angle_alpha   90.00
_cell.angle_beta   90.00
_cell.angle_gamma   90.00
#
_symmetry.space_group_name_H-M   'P 1'
#
loop_
_entity.id
_entity.type
_entity.pdbx_description
1 polymer ?
#
loop_
_entity_poly.entity_id
_entity_poly.type
_entity_poly.pdbx_seq_one_letter_code
_entity_poly.pdbx_strand_id
1 'polypeptide(L)'
;MHDPLQHDLPAVLALSPVDGRYRAATEPLRELLSEAGLIRERIRVEAAWFEYLACALPQLPGARTSAAVHECARRLQDAPPDSCAAAVKGIETRI
;
A
#
# COMPACT_ATOMS: atom_id res chain seq x y z
N MET A 1 -17.67 2.64 13.31
CA MET A 1 -16.49 1.93 12.78
C MET A 1 -15.35 2.93 12.85
N HIS A 2 -14.45 2.79 13.83
CA HIS A 2 -13.30 3.70 13.98
C HIS A 2 -12.26 3.24 12.97
N ASP A 3 -11.83 4.12 12.06
CA ASP A 3 -10.70 3.83 11.19
C ASP A 3 -9.45 3.77 12.08
N PRO A 4 -8.82 2.59 12.26
CA PRO A 4 -7.65 2.46 13.12
C PRO A 4 -6.46 3.30 12.63
N LEU A 5 -6.52 3.89 11.43
CA LEU A 5 -5.47 4.71 10.84
C LEU A 5 -5.63 6.22 11.08
N GLN A 6 -6.75 6.67 11.64
CA GLN A 6 -6.98 8.10 11.88
C GLN A 6 -6.85 8.46 13.36
N HIS A 7 -5.61 8.53 13.84
CA HIS A 7 -5.26 9.39 14.98
C HIS A 7 -4.50 10.59 14.44
N ASP A 8 -5.24 11.63 14.01
CA ASP A 8 -4.60 12.89 13.65
C ASP A 8 -4.09 13.58 14.93
N LEU A 9 -2.81 13.36 15.22
CA LEU A 9 -2.15 13.96 16.37
C LEU A 9 -1.97 15.47 16.12
N PRO A 10 -2.32 16.33 17.11
CA PRO A 10 -2.05 17.75 17.04
C PRO A 10 -0.57 18.03 16.72
N ALA A 11 -0.29 18.98 15.84
CA ALA A 11 1.07 19.29 15.38
C ALA A 11 2.06 19.61 16.53
N VAL A 12 1.56 20.17 17.65
CA VAL A 12 2.36 20.49 18.84
C VAL A 12 2.81 19.25 19.62
N LEU A 13 2.13 18.11 19.44
CA LEU A 13 2.47 16.83 20.06
C LEU A 13 3.27 15.92 19.13
N ALA A 14 3.57 16.35 17.89
CA ALA A 14 4.35 15.56 16.95
C ALA A 14 5.78 15.35 17.48
N LEU A 15 6.25 14.10 17.45
CA LEU A 15 7.61 13.76 17.88
C LEU A 15 8.66 14.40 16.96
N SER A 16 8.39 14.41 15.65
CA SER A 16 9.25 15.01 14.63
C SER A 16 8.67 16.35 14.15
N PRO A 17 9.50 17.41 13.95
CA PRO A 17 9.07 18.65 13.32
C PRO A 17 8.53 18.47 11.90
N VAL A 18 8.94 17.42 11.18
CA VAL A 18 8.48 17.11 9.82
C VAL A 18 6.97 16.90 9.78
N ASP A 19 6.41 16.24 10.80
CA ASP A 19 4.97 15.97 10.92
C ASP A 19 4.22 17.03 11.76
N GLY A 20 4.96 17.98 12.33
CA GLY A 20 4.47 19.06 13.19
C GLY A 20 4.71 20.44 12.56
N ARG A 21 5.74 21.14 13.05
CA ARG A 21 6.09 22.52 12.63
C ARG A 21 6.19 22.70 11.12
N TYR A 22 6.66 21.69 10.39
CA TYR A 22 6.88 21.74 8.95
C TYR A 22 5.83 20.97 8.14
N ARG A 23 4.73 20.51 8.75
CA ARG A 23 3.68 19.70 8.09
C ARG A 23 3.21 20.32 6.77
N ALA A 24 2.95 21.63 6.75
CA ALA A 24 2.49 22.32 5.54
C ALA A 24 3.51 22.26 4.39
N ALA A 25 4.81 22.27 4.69
CA ALA A 25 5.87 22.18 3.69
C ALA A 25 6.08 20.73 3.20
N THR A 26 5.69 19.75 4.00
CA THR A 26 5.91 18.31 3.74
C THR A 26 4.64 17.57 3.32
N GLU A 27 3.48 18.23 3.29
CA GLU A 27 2.19 17.62 2.90
C GLU A 27 2.26 16.83 1.58
N PRO A 28 2.88 17.33 0.48
CA PRO A 28 2.96 16.56 -0.77
C PRO A 28 3.79 15.27 -0.65
N LEU A 29 4.65 15.16 0.36
CA LEU A 29 5.47 13.97 0.59
C LEU A 29 4.70 12.87 1.33
N ARG A 30 3.58 13.18 1.98
CA ARG A 30 2.81 12.19 2.75
C ARG A 30 2.28 11.05 1.89
N GLU A 31 1.91 11.34 0.65
CA GLU A 31 1.47 10.31 -0.29
C GLU A 31 2.60 9.30 -0.63
N LEU A 32 3.87 9.68 -0.49
CA LEU A 32 5.02 8.85 -0.88
C LEU A 32 5.76 8.25 0.32
N LEU A 33 5.95 9.02 1.40
CA LEU A 33 6.84 8.70 2.51
C LEU A 33 6.10 8.28 3.79
N SER A 34 4.76 8.28 3.77
CA SER A 34 3.99 7.68 4.86
C SER A 34 4.00 6.16 4.77
N GLU A 35 3.59 5.51 5.86
CA GLU A 35 3.34 4.07 5.84
C GLU A 35 2.28 3.68 4.80
N ALA A 36 1.23 4.50 4.63
CA ALA A 36 0.22 4.28 3.59
C ALA A 36 0.83 4.37 2.17
N GLY A 37 1.73 5.34 1.94
CA GLY A 37 2.49 5.47 0.70
C GLY A 37 3.36 4.23 0.42
N LEU A 38 4.10 3.76 1.44
CA LEU A 38 4.90 2.54 1.36
C LEU A 38 4.05 1.32 1.02
N ILE A 39 2.91 1.13 1.70
CA ILE A 39 2.01 0.00 1.45
C ILE A 39 1.47 0.05 0.02
N ARG A 40 1.06 1.22 -0.47
CA ARG A 40 0.56 1.40 -1.84
C ARG A 40 1.60 0.98 -2.87
N GLU A 41 2.85 1.47 -2.75
CA GLU A 41 3.90 1.13 -3.70
C GLU A 41 4.33 -0.34 -3.60
N ARG A 42 4.30 -0.94 -2.39
CA ARG A 42 4.55 -2.39 -2.25
C ARG A 42 3.52 -3.22 -2.99
N ILE A 43 2.23 -2.94 -2.83
CA ILE A 43 1.16 -3.66 -3.53
C ILE A 43 1.31 -3.52 -5.03
N ARG A 44 1.64 -2.32 -5.51
CA ARG A 44 1.90 -2.06 -6.92
C ARG A 44 3.02 -2.96 -7.46
N VAL A 45 4.17 -2.96 -6.78
CA VAL A 45 5.36 -3.72 -7.20
C VAL A 45 5.11 -5.23 -7.09
N GLU A 46 4.50 -5.69 -6.01
CA GLU A 46 4.19 -7.11 -5.80
C GLU A 46 3.19 -7.64 -6.86
N ALA A 47 2.20 -6.84 -7.26
CA ALA A 47 1.26 -7.19 -8.32
C ALA A 47 1.93 -7.25 -9.71
N ALA A 48 2.79 -6.28 -10.03
CA ALA A 48 3.58 -6.29 -11.27
C ALA A 48 4.55 -7.48 -11.30
N TRP A 49 5.16 -7.80 -10.16
CA TRP A 49 6.05 -8.94 -10.02
C TRP A 49 5.32 -10.26 -10.20
N PHE A 50 4.11 -10.39 -9.67
CA PHE A 50 3.25 -11.54 -9.88
C PHE A 50 2.94 -11.76 -11.37
N GLU A 51 2.50 -10.73 -12.10
CA GLU A 51 2.24 -10.82 -13.55
C GLU A 51 3.50 -11.22 -14.33
N TYR A 52 4.64 -10.62 -13.98
CA TYR A 52 5.93 -10.96 -14.59
C TYR A 52 6.28 -12.43 -14.37
N LEU A 53 6.20 -12.93 -13.14
CA LEU A 53 6.52 -14.32 -12.82
C LEU A 53 5.56 -15.31 -13.49
N ALA A 54 4.26 -15.02 -13.52
CA ALA A 54 3.27 -15.89 -14.14
C ALA A 54 3.51 -16.05 -15.65
N CYS A 55 4.01 -15.00 -16.31
CA CYS A 55 4.39 -15.03 -17.73
C CYS A 55 5.77 -15.67 -17.95
N ALA A 56 6.79 -15.23 -17.21
CA ALA A 56 8.18 -15.60 -17.44
C ALA A 56 8.53 -17.01 -16.93
N LEU A 57 7.82 -17.50 -15.91
CA LEU A 57 8.10 -18.78 -15.24
C LEU A 57 6.82 -19.62 -15.06
N PRO A 58 6.16 -20.05 -16.16
CA PRO A 58 4.90 -20.80 -16.10
C PRO A 58 5.01 -22.19 -15.44
N GLN A 59 6.23 -22.68 -15.22
CA GLN A 59 6.52 -23.91 -14.49
C GLN A 59 6.44 -23.78 -12.97
N LEU A 60 6.40 -22.55 -12.43
CA LEU A 60 6.29 -22.37 -10.98
C LEU A 60 4.94 -22.89 -10.47
N PRO A 61 4.92 -23.53 -9.28
CA PRO A 61 3.67 -23.85 -8.61
C PRO A 61 2.83 -22.59 -8.42
N GLY A 62 1.58 -22.62 -8.87
CA GLY A 62 0.67 -21.47 -8.80
C GLY A 62 0.81 -20.43 -9.91
N ALA A 63 1.70 -20.61 -10.90
CA ALA A 63 1.79 -19.69 -12.04
C ALA A 63 0.55 -19.74 -12.96
N ARG A 64 -0.15 -20.87 -13.01
CA ARG A 64 -1.42 -21.01 -13.73
C ARG A 64 -2.57 -20.56 -12.84
N THR A 65 -2.99 -19.31 -13.00
CA THR A 65 -4.13 -18.73 -12.30
C THR A 65 -5.26 -18.36 -13.26
N SER A 66 -6.43 -18.01 -12.72
CA SER A 66 -7.58 -17.64 -13.55
C SER A 66 -7.41 -16.25 -14.16
N ALA A 67 -8.13 -15.98 -15.24
CA ALA A 67 -8.14 -14.65 -15.87
C ALA A 67 -8.55 -13.54 -14.88
N ALA A 68 -9.42 -13.84 -13.93
CA ALA A 68 -9.86 -12.89 -12.89
C ALA A 68 -8.72 -12.51 -11.92
N VAL A 69 -7.81 -13.43 -11.60
CA VAL A 69 -6.63 -13.13 -10.76
C VAL A 69 -5.70 -12.19 -11.51
N HIS A 70 -5.45 -12.47 -12.78
CA HIS A 70 -4.64 -11.60 -13.65
C HIS A 70 -5.25 -10.20 -13.81
N GLU A 71 -6.58 -10.09 -13.94
CA GLU A 71 -7.27 -8.80 -13.98
C GLU A 71 -7.12 -8.03 -12.66
N CYS A 72 -7.24 -8.72 -11.52
CA CYS A 72 -7.02 -8.11 -10.22
C CYS A 72 -5.58 -7.60 -10.06
N ALA A 73 -4.58 -8.42 -10.41
CA ALA A 73 -3.18 -8.03 -10.37
C ALA A 73 -2.90 -6.81 -11.26
N ARG A 74 -3.44 -6.78 -12.48
CA ARG A 74 -3.32 -5.62 -13.38
C ARG A 74 -3.92 -4.34 -12.78
N ARG A 75 -5.10 -4.43 -12.16
CA ARG A 75 -5.70 -3.28 -11.48
C ARG A 75 -4.84 -2.78 -10.32
N LEU A 76 -4.27 -3.70 -9.54
CA LEU A 76 -3.41 -3.37 -8.40
C LEU A 76 -2.06 -2.75 -8.83
N GLN A 77 -1.45 -3.19 -9.93
CA GLN A 77 -0.22 -2.54 -10.43
C GLN A 77 -0.47 -1.15 -11.03
N ASP A 78 -1.67 -0.89 -11.57
CA ASP A 78 -1.98 0.36 -12.25
C ASP A 78 -2.38 1.44 -11.24
N ALA A 79 -3.28 1.10 -10.31
CA ALA A 79 -3.78 2.00 -9.28
C ALA A 79 -4.28 1.22 -8.06
N PRO A 80 -3.41 0.89 -7.09
CA PRO A 80 -3.86 0.33 -5.83
C PRO A 80 -4.85 1.30 -5.15
N PRO A 81 -6.00 0.82 -4.66
CA PRO A 81 -6.99 1.69 -4.01
C PRO A 81 -6.49 2.22 -2.67
N ASP A 82 -6.94 3.42 -2.27
CA ASP A 82 -6.52 4.06 -1.01
C ASP A 82 -6.84 3.22 0.24
N SER A 83 -7.85 2.34 0.14
CA SER A 83 -8.22 1.39 1.20
C SER A 83 -7.17 0.31 1.47
N CYS A 84 -6.16 0.16 0.62
CA CYS A 84 -5.13 -0.86 0.74
C CYS A 84 -4.38 -0.79 2.07
N ALA A 85 -4.03 0.41 2.55
CA ALA A 85 -3.33 0.56 3.82
C ALA A 85 -4.16 -0.02 4.99
N ALA A 86 -5.45 0.31 5.04
CA ALA A 86 -6.36 -0.22 6.06
C ALA A 86 -6.54 -1.73 5.95
N ALA A 87 -6.65 -2.25 4.71
CA ALA A 87 -6.77 -3.69 4.46
C ALA A 87 -5.53 -4.47 4.93
N VAL A 88 -4.33 -4.00 4.60
CA VAL A 88 -3.07 -4.62 5.04
C VAL A 88 -2.96 -4.59 6.56
N LYS A 89 -3.25 -3.45 7.19
CA LYS A 89 -3.24 -3.31 8.65
C LYS A 89 -4.23 -4.27 9.33
N GLY A 90 -5.39 -4.49 8.74
CA GLY A 90 -6.35 -5.49 9.22
C GLY A 90 -5.89 -6.95 9.07
N ILE A 91 -4.96 -7.24 8.16
CA ILE A 91 -4.33 -8.56 8.02
C ILE A 91 -3.23 -8.73 9.09
N GLU A 92 -2.41 -7.70 9.30
CA GLU A 92 -1.30 -7.73 10.26
C GLU A 92 -1.76 -7.99 11.72
N THR A 93 -2.96 -7.55 12.11
CA THR A 93 -3.49 -7.82 13.46
C THR A 93 -3.88 -9.27 13.72
N ARG A 94 -3.93 -10.11 12.67
CA ARG A 94 -4.35 -11.51 12.76
C ARG A 94 -3.18 -12.49 12.85
N ILE A 95 -1.95 -12.00 12.80
CA ILE A 95 -0.70 -12.77 12.82
C ILE A 95 -0.04 -12.56 14.18
#